data_AF-A0A365HDW6-F1
#
_entry.id   AF-A0A365HDW6-F1
#
_cell.length_a   1.000
_cell.length_b   1.000
_cell.length_c   1.000
_cell.angle_alpha   90.00
_cell.angle_beta   90.00
_cell.angle_gamma   90.00
#
_symmetry.space_group_name_H-M   'P 1'
#
loop_
_entity.id
_entity.type
_entity.pdbx_description
1 polymer ?
#
loop_
_entity_poly.entity_id
_entity_poly.type
_entity_poly.pdbx_seq_one_letter_code
_entity_poly.pdbx_strand_id
1 'polypeptide(L)' 'MMSPGLRQDIACLRRDDAGGALWWHWVWSGPTRDAPGELEPLCPADEIETAAERITRVLALLVQETDA' A
#
# COMPACT_ATOMS: atom_id res chain seq x y z
N MET A 1 11.94 7.63 23.30
CA MET A 1 10.66 8.03 22.70
C MET A 1 10.46 7.14 21.49
N MET A 2 9.49 6.23 21.51
CA MET A 2 9.23 5.37 20.34
C MET A 2 8.57 6.27 19.29
N SER A 3 9.31 6.63 18.24
CA SER A 3 8.65 7.13 17.03
C SER A 3 7.80 5.96 16.52
N PRO A 4 6.47 6.09 16.43
CA PRO A 4 5.67 5.06 15.78
C PRO A 4 6.18 5.00 14.34
N GLY A 5 6.97 3.97 14.03
CA GLY A 5 7.53 3.81 12.70
C GLY A 5 6.39 3.87 11.69
N LEU A 6 6.53 4.70 10.67
CA LEU A 6 5.56 4.78 9.60
C LEU A 6 5.49 3.40 8.95
N ARG A 7 4.33 2.75 9.04
CA ARG A 7 4.09 1.43 8.47
C ARG A 7 3.17 1.59 7.27
N GLN A 8 3.66 1.21 6.10
CA GLN A 8 2.86 1.08 4.89
C GLN A 8 2.71 -0.42 4.58
N ASP A 9 1.47 -0.90 4.53
CA ASP A 9 1.16 -2.26 4.12
C ASP A 9 0.62 -2.29 2.68
N ILE A 10 0.89 -3.40 1.99
CA ILE A 10 0.41 -3.68 0.64
C ILE A 10 -0.21 -5.06 0.63
N ALA A 11 -1.38 -5.19 0.01
CA ALA A 11 -2.08 -6.46 -0.13
C ALA A 11 -2.30 -6.80 -1.61
N CYS A 12 -2.24 -8.09 -1.93
CA CYS A 12 -2.69 -8.62 -3.21
C CYS A 12 -4.00 -9.38 -2.97
N LEU A 13 -5.11 -8.81 -3.41
CA LEU A 13 -6.46 -9.31 -3.12
C LEU A 13 -7.29 -9.32 -4.40
N ARG A 14 -8.38 -10.10 -4.39
CA ARG A 14 -9.37 -10.04 -5.46
C ARG A 14 -10.21 -8.78 -5.35
N ARG A 15 -10.53 -8.20 -6.50
CA ARG A 15 -11.33 -6.99 -6.60
C ARG A 15 -12.65 -7.31 -7.32
N ASP A 16 -13.76 -7.21 -6.60
CA ASP A 16 -15.07 -7.68 -7.08
C ASP A 16 -15.59 -6.85 -8.28
N ASP A 17 -15.37 -5.53 -8.28
CA ASP A 17 -15.73 -4.62 -9.37
C ASP A 17 -14.79 -4.70 -10.59
N ALA A 18 -13.70 -5.49 -10.51
CA ALA A 18 -12.80 -5.80 -11.61
C ALA A 18 -12.98 -7.26 -12.08
N GLY A 19 -14.19 -7.79 -12.00
CA GLY A 19 -14.50 -9.16 -12.44
C GLY A 19 -13.81 -10.24 -11.61
N GLY A 20 -13.43 -9.94 -10.36
CA GLY A 20 -12.73 -10.86 -9.47
C GLY A 20 -11.24 -11.04 -9.81
N ALA A 21 -10.68 -10.18 -10.66
CA ALA A 21 -9.24 -10.17 -10.94
C ALA A 21 -8.42 -9.87 -9.68
N LEU A 22 -7.18 -10.34 -9.63
CA LEU A 22 -6.24 -9.99 -8.57
C LEU A 22 -5.65 -8.59 -8.80
N TRP A 23 -5.56 -7.82 -7.73
CA TRP A 23 -5.08 -6.45 -7.73
C TRP A 23 -4.13 -6.21 -6.55
N TRP A 24 -3.17 -5.34 -6.76
CA TRP A 24 -2.39 -4.73 -5.69
C TRP A 24 -3.19 -3.59 -5.06
N HIS A 25 -3.14 -3.49 -3.74
CA HIS A 25 -3.82 -2.46 -2.96
C HIS A 25 -2.88 -1.83 -1.95
N TRP A 26 -2.95 -0.50 -1.80
CA TRP A 26 -2.49 0.16 -0.59
C TRP A 26 -3.46 -0.16 0.55
N VAL A 27 -2.90 -0.52 1.70
CA VAL A 27 -3.68 -0.74 2.91
C VAL A 27 -3.49 0.47 3.81
N TRP A 28 -4.57 1.21 4.05
CA TRP A 28 -4.61 2.32 4.98
C TRP A 28 -5.10 1.86 6.34
N SER A 29 -4.62 2.50 7.40
CA SER A 29 -5.09 2.21 8.76
C SER A 29 -6.57 2.54 8.85
N GLY A 30 -7.37 1.59 9.37
CA GLY A 30 -8.77 1.85 9.66
C GLY A 30 -8.94 2.90 10.76
N PRO A 31 -10.16 3.44 10.93
CA PRO A 31 -10.45 4.51 11.90
C PRO A 31 -10.20 4.12 13.36
N THR A 32 -10.09 2.83 13.66
CA THR A 32 -9.73 2.29 14.98
C THR A 32 -8.72 1.15 14.83
N ARG A 33 -8.04 0.78 15.92
CA ARG A 33 -7.04 -0.30 15.93
C ARG A 33 -7.58 -1.63 15.40
N ASP A 34 -8.84 -1.93 15.69
CA ASP A 34 -9.48 -3.20 15.33
C ASP A 34 -10.33 -3.11 14.05
N ALA A 35 -10.45 -1.91 13.48
CA ALA A 35 -11.13 -1.74 12.21
C ALA A 35 -10.32 -2.38 11.08
N PRO A 36 -10.98 -3.02 10.10
CA PRO A 36 -10.29 -3.47 8.90
C PRO A 36 -9.63 -2.27 8.21
N GLY A 37 -8.46 -2.51 7.62
CA GLY A 37 -7.78 -1.50 6.82
C GLY A 37 -8.58 -1.14 5.57
N GLU A 38 -8.53 0.13 5.18
CA GLU A 38 -9.16 0.58 3.94
C GLU A 38 -8.24 0.24 2.75
N LEU A 39 -8.83 -0.29 1.69
CA LEU A 39 -8.09 -0.73 0.50
C LEU A 39 -8.22 0.31 -0.60
N GLU A 40 -7.11 0.90 -1.01
CA GLU A 40 -7.04 1.75 -2.20
C GLU A 40 -6.39 0.97 -3.36
N PRO A 41 -7.03 0.89 -4.54
CA PRO A 41 -6.46 0.19 -5.69
C PRO A 41 -5.14 0.81 -6.16
N LEU A 42 -4.10 -0.02 -6.30
CA LEU A 42 -2.83 0.37 -6.91
C LEU A 42 -2.86 0.06 -8.42
N CYS A 43 -2.84 -1.21 -8.79
CA CYS A 43 -2.84 -1.69 -10.17
C CYS A 43 -3.25 -3.17 -10.21
N PRO A 44 -3.59 -3.72 -11.40
CA PRO A 44 -3.72 -5.16 -11.60
C PRO A 44 -2.49 -5.94 -11.13
N ALA A 45 -2.69 -7.17 -10.65
CA ALA A 45 -1.62 -7.96 -10.04
C ALA A 45 -0.53 -8.43 -11.03
N ASP A 46 -0.89 -8.52 -12.31
CA ASP A 46 0.00 -8.87 -13.42
C ASP A 46 0.90 -7.71 -13.88
N GLU A 47 0.61 -6.48 -13.47
CA GLU A 47 1.46 -5.30 -13.72
C GLU A 47 2.58 -5.17 -12.68
N ILE A 48 3.49 -6.16 -12.66
CA ILE A 48 4.54 -6.30 -11.64
C ILE A 48 5.48 -5.07 -11.61
N GLU A 49 5.93 -4.61 -12.77
CA GLU A 49 6.85 -3.47 -12.89
C GLU A 49 6.19 -2.17 -12.42
N THR A 50 4.92 -1.96 -12.77
CA THR A 50 4.13 -0.81 -12.31
C THR A 50 4.00 -0.81 -10.79
N ALA A 51 3.70 -1.96 -10.20
CA ALA A 51 3.62 -2.11 -8.75
C ALA A 51 4.97 -1.77 -8.10
N ALA A 52 6.06 -2.36 -8.59
CA ALA A 52 7.40 -2.12 -8.06
C ALA A 52 7.82 -0.64 -8.15
N GLU A 53 7.53 0.03 -9.27
CA GLU A 53 7.85 1.46 -9.44
C GLU A 53 7.11 2.32 -8.42
N ARG A 54 5.80 2.12 -8.27
CA ARG A 54 4.98 2.92 -7.34
C ARG A 54 5.40 2.71 -5.89
N ILE A 55 5.74 1.48 -5.50
CA ILE A 55 6.25 1.15 -4.17
C ILE A 55 7.59 1.85 -3.92
N THR A 56 8.50 1.75 -4.89
CA THR A 56 9.83 2.36 -4.78
C THR A 56 9.74 3.88 -4.64
N ARG A 57 8.82 4.55 -5.35
CA ARG A 57 8.60 5.99 -5.23
C ARG A 57 8.20 6.39 -3.80
N VAL A 58 7.31 5.63 -3.15
CA VAL A 58 6.92 5.90 -1.75
C VAL A 58 8.10 5.72 -0.81
N LEU A 59 8.86 4.63 -0.96
CA LEU A 59 10.03 4.38 -0.11
C LEU A 59 11.12 5.45 -0.29
N ALA A 60 11.32 5.95 -1.50
CA ALA A 60 12.28 7.01 -1.77
C ALA A 60 11.93 8.31 -1.02
N LEU A 61 10.64 8.65 -0.90
CA LEU A 61 10.19 9.81 -0.12
C LEU A 61 10.53 9.66 1.38
N LEU A 62 10.36 8.45 1.93
CA LEU A 62 10.67 8.16 3.33
C LEU A 62 12.18 8.28 3.64
N VAL A 63 13.03 7.92 2.68
CA VAL A 63 14.48 8.10 2.82
C VAL A 63 14.82 9.59 2.91
N GLN A 64 14.21 10.43 2.07
CA GLN A 64 14.50 11.87 2.08
C GLN A 64 14.02 12.59 3.35
N GLU A 65 12.92 12.16 3.96
CA GLU A 65 12.44 12.71 5.24
C GLU A 65 13.32 12.31 6.44
N THR A 66 14.07 11.21 6.33
CA THR A 66 14.96 10.77 7.42
C THR A 66 16.28 11.54 7.44
N ASP A 67 16.68 12.14 6.32
CA ASP A 67 17.91 12.95 6.16
C ASP A 67 17.71 14.45 6.40
N ALA A 68 16.49 14.91 6.71
CA ALA A 68 16.12 16.32 6.95
C ALA A 68 15.92 16.63 8.45
#